data_AF-A0A4Y1ZFJ6-F1
#
_entry.id   AF-A0A4Y1ZFJ6-F1
#
_cell.length_a   1.000
_cell.length_b   1.000
_cell.length_c   1.000
_cell.angle_alpha   90.00
_cell.angle_beta   90.00
_cell.angle_gamma   90.00
#
_symmetry.space_group_name_H-M   'P 1'
#
loop_
_entity.id
_entity.type
_entity.pdbx_description
1 polymer ?
#
loop_
_entity_poly.entity_id
_entity_poly.type
_entity_poly.pdbx_seq_one_letter_code
_entity_poly.pdbx_strand_id
1 'polypeptide(L)'
;MISGKGAFSKLKYENGAHRVQRVPETESGGRIHTSTATVAVLPEARDVEIELNDKDIRVDRFASSGPGGQSVNTTMSAIRLTHLPTGIVVSCQEERSQIKNKEKAMKVLRARVYDKYQKEAQAEYDSNRKMAVGTGDRSERIRTYNFSQNRVTDHRIGLTIHQLDQVLNGKLDEIIQALILHDQEKKIEQADAR
;
A
#
# COMPACT_ATOMS: atom_id res chain seq x y z
N MET A 1 -10.40 -11.16 1.11
CA MET A 1 -10.05 -10.55 2.39
C MET A 1 -9.93 -11.66 3.42
N ILE A 2 -8.89 -11.67 4.26
CA ILE A 2 -8.70 -12.71 5.28
C ILE A 2 -8.96 -12.08 6.64
N SER A 3 -10.00 -12.54 7.31
CA SER A 3 -10.42 -12.01 8.61
C SER A 3 -10.05 -12.99 9.71
N GLY A 4 -9.35 -12.51 10.74
CA GLY A 4 -8.98 -13.34 11.88
C GLY A 4 -7.92 -12.69 12.77
N LYS A 5 -7.99 -12.94 14.08
CA LYS A 5 -7.01 -12.43 15.05
C LYS A 5 -5.63 -12.98 14.72
N GLY A 6 -4.68 -12.09 14.43
CA GLY A 6 -3.30 -12.47 14.08
C GLY A 6 -3.12 -13.02 12.67
N ALA A 7 -4.11 -12.88 11.76
CA ALA A 7 -4.01 -13.34 10.37
C ALA A 7 -2.76 -12.80 9.67
N PHE A 8 -2.52 -11.49 9.77
CA PHE A 8 -1.32 -10.86 9.22
C PHE A 8 -0.02 -11.38 9.86
N SER A 9 -0.02 -11.62 11.17
CA SER A 9 1.18 -12.10 11.90
C SER A 9 1.65 -13.47 11.41
N LYS A 10 0.72 -14.34 11.04
CA LYS A 10 1.02 -15.67 10.47
C LYS A 10 1.36 -15.58 8.98
N LEU A 11 0.57 -14.83 8.21
CA LEU A 11 0.68 -14.80 6.75
C LEU A 11 1.79 -13.89 6.22
N LYS A 12 2.34 -12.97 7.01
CA LYS A 12 3.45 -12.10 6.58
C LYS A 12 4.67 -12.88 6.09
N TYR A 13 4.85 -14.13 6.55
CA TYR A 13 5.95 -15.00 6.11
C TYR A 13 5.71 -15.63 4.73
N GLU A 14 4.52 -15.48 4.15
CA GLU A 14 4.23 -15.88 2.77
C GLU A 14 4.68 -14.85 1.74
N ASN A 15 5.10 -13.66 2.19
CA ASN A 15 5.59 -12.60 1.30
C ASN A 15 6.83 -13.03 0.53
N GLY A 16 6.79 -12.84 -0.78
CA GLY A 16 7.91 -13.04 -1.69
C GLY A 16 7.61 -13.99 -2.85
N ALA A 17 8.68 -14.39 -3.55
CA ALA A 17 8.58 -15.22 -4.73
C ALA A 17 8.54 -16.73 -4.38
N HIS A 18 7.53 -17.41 -4.88
CA HIS A 18 7.31 -18.85 -4.77
C HIS A 18 7.61 -19.50 -6.12
N ARG A 19 8.49 -20.50 -6.12
CA ARG A 19 8.90 -21.21 -7.33
C ARG A 19 8.22 -22.58 -7.40
N VAL A 20 7.70 -22.96 -8.55
CA VAL A 20 7.15 -24.30 -8.78
C VAL A 20 7.93 -25.02 -9.89
N GLN A 21 8.22 -26.29 -9.68
CA GLN A 21 8.82 -27.21 -10.66
C GLN A 21 7.84 -28.35 -10.90
N ARG A 22 7.23 -28.38 -12.08
CA ARG A 22 6.24 -29.40 -12.47
C ARG A 22 6.22 -29.60 -13.99
N VAL A 23 5.62 -30.70 -14.43
CA VAL A 23 5.18 -30.85 -15.82
C VAL A 23 3.87 -30.07 -15.95
N PRO A 24 3.80 -28.99 -16.75
CA PRO A 24 2.58 -28.22 -16.89
C PRO A 24 1.57 -28.96 -17.77
N GLU A 25 0.28 -28.74 -17.54
CA GLU A 25 -0.82 -29.39 -18.28
C GLU A 25 -0.79 -29.10 -19.79
N THR A 26 -0.20 -27.96 -20.18
CA THR A 26 -0.09 -27.52 -21.58
C THR A 26 1.08 -28.18 -22.33
N GLU A 27 1.90 -29.00 -21.67
CA GLU A 27 3.12 -29.58 -22.24
C GLU A 27 2.94 -31.07 -22.54
N SER A 28 3.11 -31.45 -23.81
CA SER A 28 2.93 -32.83 -24.27
C SER A 28 4.18 -33.71 -24.08
N GLY A 29 5.36 -33.12 -23.89
CA GLY A 29 6.64 -33.83 -23.86
C GLY A 29 7.12 -34.32 -22.49
N GLY A 30 6.33 -34.13 -21.42
CA GLY A 30 6.70 -34.56 -20.06
C GLY A 30 7.89 -33.80 -19.45
N ARG A 31 8.29 -32.67 -20.05
CA ARG A 31 9.42 -31.87 -19.56
C ARG A 31 9.03 -31.05 -18.33
N ILE A 32 9.93 -31.00 -17.36
CA ILE A 32 9.71 -30.23 -16.13
C ILE A 32 9.99 -28.75 -16.42
N HIS A 33 8.98 -27.91 -16.24
CA HIS A 33 9.11 -26.46 -16.34
C HIS A 33 9.22 -25.85 -14.94
N THR A 34 9.93 -24.73 -14.87
CA THR A 34 10.06 -23.93 -13.65
C THR A 34 9.29 -22.61 -13.83
N SER A 35 8.25 -22.42 -13.03
CA SER A 35 7.47 -21.18 -12.97
C SER A 35 7.67 -20.48 -11.63
N THR A 36 7.37 -19.18 -11.59
CA THR A 36 7.39 -18.37 -10.38
C THR A 36 6.05 -17.67 -10.19
N ALA A 37 5.66 -17.49 -8.94
CA ALA A 37 4.48 -16.74 -8.54
C ALA A 37 4.85 -15.89 -7.33
N THR A 38 4.43 -14.63 -7.29
CA THR A 38 4.75 -13.73 -6.18
C THR A 38 3.53 -13.54 -5.30
N VAL A 39 3.71 -13.68 -3.99
CA VAL A 39 2.64 -13.50 -3.01
C VAL A 39 2.93 -12.24 -2.21
N ALA A 40 1.92 -11.37 -2.13
CA ALA A 40 1.94 -10.15 -1.32
C ALA A 40 0.82 -10.20 -0.28
N VAL A 41 1.20 -10.06 0.98
CA VAL A 41 0.39 -10.05 2.17
C VAL A 41 0.63 -8.70 2.83
N LEU A 42 -0.42 -7.89 2.81
CA LEU A 42 -0.43 -6.54 3.37
C LEU A 42 -1.56 -6.47 4.40
N PRO A 43 -1.38 -5.74 5.51
CA PRO A 43 -2.48 -5.48 6.41
C PRO A 43 -3.54 -4.64 5.69
N GLU A 44 -4.78 -4.78 6.10
CA GLU A 44 -5.85 -3.90 5.63
C GLU A 44 -5.59 -2.47 6.12
N ALA A 45 -5.41 -1.55 5.18
CA ALA A 45 -5.35 -0.13 5.48
C ALA A 45 -6.78 0.38 5.70
N ARG A 46 -6.99 1.13 6.79
CA ARG A 46 -8.24 1.86 6.99
C ARG A 46 -8.23 3.09 6.08
N ASP A 47 -9.39 3.41 5.52
CA ASP A 47 -9.56 4.65 4.77
C ASP A 47 -9.21 5.84 5.66
N VAL A 48 -8.45 6.78 5.09
CA VAL A 48 -8.06 8.00 5.79
C VAL A 48 -9.27 8.94 5.76
N GLU A 49 -10.04 8.97 6.84
CA GLU A 49 -11.04 10.02 7.06
C GLU A 49 -10.31 11.32 7.41
N ILE A 50 -10.32 12.27 6.48
CA ILE A 50 -9.66 13.57 6.65
C ILE A 50 -10.73 14.59 7.00
N GLU A 51 -10.86 14.88 8.29
CA GLU A 51 -11.65 16.01 8.76
C GLU A 51 -10.86 17.31 8.59
N LEU A 52 -11.35 18.19 7.72
CA LEU A 52 -10.80 19.54 7.56
C LEU A 52 -11.36 20.47 8.63
N ASN A 53 -10.50 20.83 9.59
CA ASN A 53 -10.82 21.83 10.60
C ASN A 53 -10.73 23.24 10.01
N ASP A 54 -11.76 24.04 10.22
CA ASP A 54 -11.79 25.45 9.78
C ASP A 54 -10.66 26.29 10.40
N LYS A 55 -10.13 25.87 11.56
CA LYS A 55 -9.00 26.53 12.24
C LYS A 55 -7.68 26.44 11.47
N ASP A 56 -7.53 25.42 10.64
CA ASP A 56 -6.31 25.15 9.87
C ASP A 56 -6.31 25.85 8.50
N ILE A 57 -7.36 26.63 8.22
CA ILE A 57 -7.57 27.29 6.94
C ILE A 57 -7.43 28.80 7.11
N ARG A 58 -6.39 29.35 6.51
CA ARG A 58 -6.22 30.79 6.38
C ARG A 58 -7.05 31.30 5.20
N VAL A 59 -7.86 32.33 5.46
CA VAL A 59 -8.71 32.99 4.46
C VAL A 59 -8.16 34.37 4.15
N ASP A 60 -7.60 34.53 2.95
CA ASP A 60 -7.16 35.83 2.43
C ASP A 60 -8.21 36.37 1.45
N ARG A 61 -8.53 37.66 1.55
CA ARG A 61 -9.50 38.35 0.68
C ARG A 61 -8.79 39.41 -0.12
N PHE A 62 -9.08 39.50 -1.41
CA PHE A 62 -8.45 40.46 -2.31
C PHE A 62 -9.41 40.90 -3.42
N ALA A 63 -9.03 41.95 -4.16
CA ALA A 63 -9.82 42.47 -5.27
C ALA A 63 -9.82 41.46 -6.42
N SER A 64 -10.97 41.27 -7.05
CA SER A 64 -11.05 40.36 -8.20
C SER A 64 -10.26 40.91 -9.38
N SER A 65 -9.70 40.02 -10.19
CA SER A 65 -9.01 40.40 -11.43
C SER A 65 -9.90 40.09 -12.64
N GLY A 66 -10.21 41.10 -13.47
CA GLY A 66 -10.94 40.88 -14.72
C GLY A 66 -11.74 42.07 -15.25
N PRO A 67 -12.44 41.93 -16.39
CA PRO A 67 -13.28 42.98 -16.96
C PRO A 67 -14.52 43.19 -16.08
N GLY A 68 -14.54 44.26 -15.28
CA GLY A 68 -15.72 44.59 -14.47
C GLY A 68 -15.71 45.98 -13.85
N GLY A 69 -15.45 47.00 -14.67
CA GLY A 69 -15.70 48.40 -14.31
C GLY A 69 -15.14 48.85 -12.94
N GLN A 70 -15.77 49.85 -12.34
CA GLN A 70 -15.33 50.37 -11.03
C GLN A 70 -15.57 49.38 -9.88
N SER A 71 -16.61 48.55 -9.97
CA SER A 71 -16.98 47.61 -8.90
C SER A 71 -15.92 46.53 -8.66
N VAL A 72 -15.20 46.09 -9.70
CA VAL A 72 -14.12 45.10 -9.57
C VAL A 72 -12.90 45.64 -8.83
N ASN A 73 -12.59 46.94 -8.97
CA ASN A 73 -11.44 47.55 -8.31
C ASN A 73 -11.71 47.83 -6.81
N THR A 74 -12.96 48.07 -6.43
CA THR A 74 -13.31 48.47 -5.06
C THR A 74 -13.83 47.29 -4.20
N THR A 75 -14.40 46.26 -4.82
CA THR A 75 -15.04 45.15 -4.09
C THR A 75 -14.07 43.97 -3.89
N MET A 76 -13.77 43.66 -2.63
CA MET A 76 -12.91 42.53 -2.23
C MET A 76 -13.70 41.20 -2.26
N SER A 77 -14.14 40.78 -3.45
CA SER A 77 -14.96 39.56 -3.63
C SER A 77 -14.15 38.29 -3.87
N ALA A 78 -12.86 38.38 -4.25
CA ALA A 78 -12.01 37.23 -4.49
C ALA A 78 -11.45 36.67 -3.17
N ILE A 79 -11.40 35.35 -3.07
CA ILE A 79 -10.90 34.63 -1.89
C ILE A 79 -9.78 33.69 -2.27
N ARG A 80 -8.77 33.64 -1.41
CA ARG A 80 -7.72 32.63 -1.39
C ARG A 80 -7.79 31.90 -0.06
N LEU A 81 -7.94 30.59 -0.13
CA LEU A 81 -7.87 29.69 1.02
C LEU A 81 -6.51 28.98 1.00
N THR A 82 -5.87 28.93 2.16
CA THR A 82 -4.61 28.20 2.36
C THR A 82 -4.79 27.22 3.50
N HIS A 83 -4.60 25.93 3.23
CA HIS A 83 -4.54 24.91 4.29
C HIS A 83 -3.14 24.89 4.88
N LEU A 84 -2.99 25.36 6.12
CA LEU A 84 -1.69 25.54 6.77
C LEU A 84 -0.90 24.23 6.90
N PRO A 85 -1.49 23.08 7.29
CA PRO A 85 -0.74 21.83 7.44
C PRO A 85 -0.20 21.27 6.12
N THR A 86 -0.98 21.36 5.03
CA THR A 86 -0.57 20.76 3.74
C THR A 86 0.11 21.75 2.80
N GLY A 87 0.01 23.06 3.06
CA GLY A 87 0.48 24.13 2.21
C GLY A 87 -0.33 24.34 0.92
N ILE A 88 -1.47 23.66 0.77
CA ILE A 88 -2.29 23.75 -0.45
C ILE A 88 -3.04 25.08 -0.47
N VAL A 89 -2.88 25.81 -1.58
CA VAL A 89 -3.56 27.08 -1.82
C VAL A 89 -4.58 26.93 -2.94
N VAL A 90 -5.77 27.48 -2.71
CA VAL A 90 -6.87 27.53 -3.68
C VAL A 90 -7.42 28.94 -3.72
N SER A 91 -7.61 29.49 -4.92
CA SER A 91 -8.26 30.78 -5.12
C SER A 91 -9.52 30.65 -5.96
N CYS A 92 -10.56 31.42 -5.62
CA CYS A 92 -11.81 31.48 -6.38
C CYS A 92 -12.28 32.94 -6.50
N GLN A 93 -12.66 33.33 -7.72
CA GLN A 93 -13.14 34.68 -8.06
C GLN A 93 -14.26 34.66 -9.11
N GLU A 94 -14.96 33.53 -9.27
CA GLU A 94 -15.97 33.36 -10.32
C GLU A 94 -17.22 34.21 -10.09
N GLU A 95 -17.62 34.38 -8.83
CA GLU A 95 -18.87 35.07 -8.49
C GLU A 95 -18.63 36.44 -7.89
N ARG A 96 -19.65 37.32 -8.02
CA ARG A 96 -19.62 38.66 -7.40
C ARG A 96 -19.72 38.60 -5.86
N SER A 97 -20.26 37.50 -5.31
CA SER A 97 -20.44 37.31 -3.87
C SER A 97 -19.25 36.58 -3.25
N GLN A 98 -18.68 37.18 -2.21
CA GLN A 98 -17.61 36.60 -1.41
C GLN A 98 -18.04 35.25 -0.79
N ILE A 99 -19.25 35.12 -0.26
CA ILE A 99 -19.70 33.89 0.43
C ILE A 99 -19.70 32.71 -0.53
N LYS A 100 -20.20 32.92 -1.75
CA LYS A 100 -20.27 31.87 -2.77
C LYS A 100 -18.87 31.47 -3.28
N ASN A 101 -17.96 32.44 -3.43
CA ASN A 101 -16.56 32.15 -3.72
C ASN A 101 -15.90 31.36 -2.59
N LYS A 102 -16.22 31.65 -1.31
CA LYS A 102 -15.72 30.90 -0.15
C LYS A 102 -16.18 29.44 -0.18
N GLU A 103 -17.46 29.19 -0.41
CA GLU A 103 -18.02 27.84 -0.45
C GLU A 103 -17.43 27.01 -1.60
N LYS A 104 -17.30 27.59 -2.79
CA LYS A 104 -16.65 26.93 -3.94
C LYS A 104 -15.17 26.65 -3.65
N ALA A 105 -14.43 27.64 -3.15
CA ALA A 105 -13.03 27.46 -2.79
C ALA A 105 -12.85 26.38 -1.72
N MET A 106 -13.76 26.29 -0.74
CA MET A 106 -13.73 25.28 0.32
C MET A 106 -13.96 23.87 -0.24
N LYS A 107 -14.91 23.71 -1.18
CA LYS A 107 -15.14 22.42 -1.86
C LYS A 107 -13.90 21.96 -2.64
N VAL A 108 -13.28 22.88 -3.39
CA VAL A 108 -12.05 22.58 -4.15
C VAL A 108 -10.87 22.30 -3.21
N LEU A 109 -10.75 23.04 -2.11
CA LEU A 109 -9.70 22.82 -1.11
C LEU A 109 -9.85 21.44 -0.47
N ARG A 110 -11.07 21.05 -0.08
CA ARG A 110 -11.38 19.70 0.43
C ARG A 110 -10.95 18.62 -0.55
N ALA A 111 -11.34 18.75 -1.82
CA ALA A 111 -10.98 17.78 -2.85
C ALA A 111 -9.45 17.66 -3.04
N ARG A 112 -8.72 18.79 -3.07
CA ARG A 112 -7.25 18.77 -3.25
C ARG A 112 -6.51 18.23 -2.04
N VAL A 113 -6.96 18.56 -0.83
CA VAL A 113 -6.38 18.04 0.41
C VAL A 113 -6.60 16.53 0.50
N TYR A 114 -7.82 16.07 0.21
CA TYR A 114 -8.14 14.64 0.14
C TYR A 114 -7.26 13.90 -0.88
N ASP A 115 -7.15 14.41 -2.11
CA ASP A 115 -6.32 13.82 -3.15
C ASP A 115 -4.84 13.73 -2.75
N LYS A 116 -4.30 14.74 -2.05
CA LYS A 116 -2.92 14.70 -1.55
C LYS A 116 -2.71 13.56 -0.55
N TYR A 117 -3.52 13.49 0.50
CA TYR A 117 -3.41 12.43 1.50
C TYR A 117 -3.69 11.05 0.93
N GLN A 118 -4.64 10.94 -0.01
CA GLN A 118 -4.91 9.69 -0.71
C GLN A 118 -3.69 9.25 -1.53
N LYS A 119 -3.03 10.18 -2.24
CA LYS A 119 -1.79 9.89 -2.98
C LYS A 119 -0.64 9.50 -2.07
N GLU A 120 -0.48 10.16 -0.93
CA GLU A 120 0.55 9.82 0.07
C GLU A 120 0.31 8.42 0.63
N ALA A 121 -0.91 8.10 1.04
CA ALA A 121 -1.29 6.78 1.53
C ALA A 121 -1.10 5.69 0.45
N GLN A 122 -1.49 5.99 -0.80
CA GLN A 122 -1.30 5.06 -1.92
C GLN A 122 0.19 4.85 -2.22
N ALA A 123 1.00 5.91 -2.20
CA ALA A 123 2.44 5.81 -2.42
C ALA A 123 3.12 4.98 -1.32
N GLU A 124 2.73 5.17 -0.06
CA GLU A 124 3.20 4.35 1.05
C GLU A 124 2.79 2.87 0.85
N TYR A 125 1.53 2.63 0.50
CA TYR A 125 1.03 1.28 0.21
C TYR A 125 1.79 0.61 -0.94
N ASP A 126 2.00 1.32 -2.05
CA ASP A 126 2.71 0.81 -3.22
C ASP A 126 4.18 0.56 -2.91
N SER A 127 4.82 1.41 -2.10
CA SER A 127 6.18 1.20 -1.63
C SER A 127 6.30 -0.06 -0.77
N ASN A 128 5.38 -0.25 0.18
CA ASN A 128 5.31 -1.43 1.04
C ASN A 128 5.04 -2.70 0.22
N ARG A 129 4.12 -2.63 -0.75
CA ARG A 129 3.85 -3.72 -1.68
C ARG A 129 5.08 -4.07 -2.49
N LYS A 130 5.79 -3.07 -3.04
CA LYS A 130 6.99 -3.30 -3.84
C LYS A 130 8.11 -3.93 -3.01
N MET A 131 8.28 -3.52 -1.76
CA MET A 131 9.21 -4.15 -0.82
C MET A 131 8.82 -5.60 -0.48
N ALA A 132 7.52 -5.86 -0.29
CA ALA A 132 7.02 -7.20 0.04
C ALA A 132 7.11 -8.19 -1.14
N VAL A 133 6.89 -7.71 -2.37
CA VAL A 133 6.93 -8.49 -3.61
C VAL A 133 8.36 -8.72 -4.09
N GLY A 134 9.26 -7.76 -3.84
CA GLY A 134 10.61 -7.77 -4.41
C GLY A 134 10.60 -7.54 -5.92
N THR A 135 11.64 -8.03 -6.62
CA THR A 135 11.70 -7.97 -8.08
C THR A 135 10.93 -9.10 -8.76
N GLY A 136 10.52 -10.12 -7.99
CA GLY A 136 9.81 -11.30 -8.50
C GLY A 136 10.71 -12.23 -9.33
N ASP A 137 12.02 -12.02 -9.30
CA ASP A 137 12.97 -12.84 -10.05
C ASP A 137 13.15 -14.24 -9.44
N ARG A 138 13.54 -15.21 -10.27
CA ARG A 138 13.78 -16.62 -9.89
C ARG A 138 14.87 -16.77 -8.81
N SER A 139 15.71 -15.75 -8.69
CA SER A 139 16.80 -15.63 -7.74
C SER A 139 16.31 -15.35 -6.31
N GLU A 140 15.23 -14.59 -6.16
CA GLU A 140 14.68 -14.13 -4.86
C GLU A 140 13.63 -15.11 -4.27
N ARG A 141 13.67 -16.37 -4.69
CA ARG A 141 12.69 -17.37 -4.25
C ARG A 141 12.80 -17.63 -2.75
N ILE A 142 11.69 -17.48 -2.04
CA ILE A 142 11.58 -17.90 -0.64
C ILE A 142 11.27 -19.39 -0.53
N ARG A 143 10.49 -19.94 -1.47
CA ARG A 143 10.09 -21.35 -1.48
C ARG A 143 10.20 -21.99 -2.84
N THR A 144 10.45 -23.30 -2.85
CA THR A 144 10.33 -24.14 -4.04
C THR A 144 9.40 -25.32 -3.79
N TYR A 145 8.37 -25.41 -4.61
CA TYR A 145 7.42 -26.53 -4.70
C TYR A 145 7.87 -27.45 -5.82
N ASN A 146 8.33 -28.65 -5.49
CA ASN A 146 8.80 -29.63 -6.45
C ASN A 146 7.81 -30.80 -6.53
N PHE A 147 7.08 -30.88 -7.65
CA PHE A 147 6.07 -31.92 -7.87
C PHE A 147 6.69 -33.30 -8.16
N SER A 148 7.85 -33.35 -8.83
CA SER A 148 8.52 -34.62 -9.15
C SER A 148 9.00 -35.38 -7.91
N GLN A 149 9.35 -34.65 -6.84
CA GLN A 149 9.84 -35.21 -5.57
C GLN A 149 8.83 -35.09 -4.42
N ASN A 150 7.59 -34.66 -4.72
CA ASN A 150 6.52 -34.38 -3.75
C ASN A 150 6.98 -33.55 -2.53
N ARG A 151 7.73 -32.48 -2.77
CA ARG A 151 8.47 -31.77 -1.71
C ARG A 151 8.37 -30.26 -1.80
N VAL A 152 8.35 -29.61 -0.64
CA VAL A 152 8.44 -28.15 -0.50
C VAL A 152 9.68 -27.80 0.32
N THR A 153 10.47 -26.85 -0.17
CA THR A 153 11.64 -26.32 0.54
C THR A 153 11.50 -24.82 0.73
N ASP A 154 11.62 -24.35 1.97
CA ASP A 154 11.77 -22.92 2.29
C ASP A 154 13.26 -22.58 2.41
N HIS A 155 13.75 -21.74 1.51
CA HIS A 155 15.18 -21.42 1.40
C HIS A 155 15.65 -20.46 2.49
N ARG A 156 14.74 -19.81 3.23
CA ARG A 156 15.11 -18.85 4.28
C ARG A 156 15.68 -19.53 5.52
N ILE A 157 15.19 -20.73 5.81
CA ILE A 157 15.60 -21.56 6.95
C ILE A 157 16.16 -22.93 6.51
N GLY A 158 16.12 -23.25 5.21
CA GLY A 158 16.55 -24.54 4.69
C GLY A 158 15.58 -25.70 5.01
N LEU A 159 14.40 -25.42 5.57
CA LEU A 159 13.41 -26.42 5.94
C LEU A 159 12.85 -27.09 4.69
N THR A 160 12.82 -28.42 4.71
CA THR A 160 12.35 -29.24 3.59
C THR A 160 11.32 -30.26 4.08
N ILE A 161 10.12 -30.23 3.50
CA ILE A 161 8.99 -31.10 3.86
C ILE A 161 8.60 -31.95 2.65
N HIS A 162 8.54 -33.27 2.83
CA HIS A 162 8.23 -34.27 1.78
C HIS A 162 6.73 -34.61 1.71
N GLN A 163 5.87 -33.61 1.91
CA GLN A 163 4.40 -33.77 1.93
C GLN A 163 3.75 -32.61 1.18
N LEU A 164 4.14 -32.38 -0.07
CA LEU A 164 3.64 -31.26 -0.87
C LEU A 164 2.10 -31.29 -0.99
N ASP A 165 1.48 -32.45 -1.12
CA ASP A 165 0.01 -32.57 -1.18
C ASP A 165 -0.69 -32.00 0.07
N GLN A 166 -0.12 -32.22 1.26
CA GLN A 166 -0.69 -31.69 2.51
C GLN A 166 -0.52 -30.17 2.60
N VAL A 167 0.64 -29.69 2.17
CA VAL A 167 0.94 -28.25 2.12
C VAL A 167 -0.01 -27.53 1.15
N LEU A 168 -0.27 -28.11 -0.02
CA LEU A 168 -1.22 -27.57 -1.01
C LEU A 168 -2.66 -27.59 -0.50
N ASN A 169 -3.03 -28.56 0.33
CA ASN A 169 -4.33 -28.62 1.00
C ASN A 169 -4.46 -27.67 2.21
N GLY A 170 -3.47 -26.81 2.46
CA GLY A 170 -3.54 -25.74 3.47
C GLY A 170 -2.90 -26.06 4.81
N LYS A 171 -2.25 -27.23 4.97
CA LYS A 171 -1.46 -27.52 6.18
C LYS A 171 -0.11 -26.82 6.15
N LEU A 172 -0.13 -25.51 6.34
CA LEU A 172 1.06 -24.65 6.35
C LEU A 172 1.60 -24.37 7.76
N ASP A 173 0.90 -24.80 8.80
CA ASP A 173 1.22 -24.45 10.19
C ASP A 173 2.66 -24.84 10.58
N GLU A 174 3.15 -26.00 10.13
CA GLU A 174 4.52 -26.45 10.42
C GLU A 174 5.58 -25.49 9.85
N ILE A 175 5.39 -25.06 8.59
CA ILE A 175 6.30 -24.10 7.94
C ILE A 175 6.24 -22.75 8.63
N ILE A 176 5.02 -22.27 8.93
CA ILE A 176 4.82 -20.95 9.55
C ILE A 176 5.41 -20.93 10.96
N GLN A 177 5.21 -21.98 11.76
CA GLN A 177 5.77 -22.08 13.11
C GLN A 177 7.30 -22.09 13.10
N ALA A 178 7.91 -22.86 12.21
CA ALA A 178 9.37 -22.89 12.06
C ALA A 178 9.94 -21.51 11.68
N LEU A 179 9.25 -20.79 10.77
CA LEU A 179 9.66 -19.44 10.37
C LEU A 179 9.49 -18.42 11.50
N ILE A 180 8.42 -18.53 12.30
CA ILE A 180 8.21 -17.67 13.48
C ILE A 180 9.34 -17.86 14.49
N LEU A 181 9.67 -19.12 14.82
CA LEU A 181 10.71 -19.43 15.78
C LEU A 181 12.05 -18.84 15.35
N HIS A 182 12.43 -19.08 14.10
CA HIS A 182 13.68 -18.55 13.54
C HIS A 182 13.71 -17.01 13.47
N ASP A 183 12.58 -16.34 13.20
CA ASP A 183 12.49 -14.87 13.26
C ASP A 183 12.64 -14.34 14.70
N GLN A 184 12.11 -15.07 15.68
CA GLN A 184 12.27 -14.74 17.10
C GLN A 184 13.72 -14.91 17.57
N GLU A 185 14.35 -16.04 17.23
CA GLU A 185 15.76 -16.31 17.54
C GLU A 185 16.67 -15.21 16.97
N LYS A 186 16.49 -14.85 15.69
CA LYS A 186 17.25 -13.76 15.06
C LYS A 186 17.07 -12.41 15.75
N LYS A 187 15.87 -12.12 16.25
CA LYS A 187 15.60 -10.85 16.97
C LYS A 187 16.26 -10.82 18.33
N ILE A 188 16.27 -11.95 19.04
CA ILE A 188 16.95 -12.09 20.33
C ILE A 188 18.46 -11.91 20.12
N GLU A 189 19.04 -12.60 19.14
CA GLU A 189 20.47 -12.49 18.81
C GLU A 189 20.87 -11.05 18.45
N GLN A 190 20.04 -10.33 17.69
CA GLN A 190 20.27 -8.91 17.38
C GLN A 190 20.13 -7.98 18.58
N ALA A 191 19.29 -8.33 19.55
CA ALA A 191 19.12 -7.56 20.78
C ALA A 191 20.30 -7.79 21.73
N ASP A 192 20.81 -9.02 21.83
CA ASP A 192 21.98 -9.39 22.63
C ASP A 192 23.30 -8.85 22.04
N ALA A 193 23.33 -8.60 20.74
CA ALA A 193 24.48 -8.01 20.04
C ALA A 193 24.57 -6.46 20.15
N ARG A 194 23.61 -5.80 20.81
CA ARG A 194 23.60 -4.34 21.05
C ARG A 194 23.97 -3.99 22.48
#